data_AF-U6RWS9-F1
#
_entry.id   AF-U6RWS9-F1
#
_cell.length_a   1.000
_cell.length_b   1.000
_cell.length_c   1.000
_cell.angle_alpha   90.00
_cell.angle_beta   90.00
_cell.angle_gamma   90.00
#
_symmetry.space_group_name_H-M   'P 1'
#
loop_
_entity.id
_entity.type
_entity.pdbx_description
1 polymer ?
#
loop_
_entity_poly.entity_id
_entity_poly.type
_entity_poly.pdbx_seq_one_letter_code
_entity_poly.pdbx_strand_id
1 'polypeptide(L)'
;MSFGSQTPRQKMINLMYIVLMALLALNVSSDVLRGFTLVDESLTRTTSNSSEQNRSLYNALAESMEKNPEKVGPWYDKAMHVKRMSDSLYVFVGDLKAKINESSQEDLEAASYVMFSPRTGKGKELASWISKYKIEILAQIEDPVQKKIISDNLTLNIPRLFEGTPVAAAVTLLTKLQSDIRYAEGEVLHTLTKDIDVHDVRVNQINAYVIPSSQNVVRGGKLSAQIILAAVDSTQRPTIYIGDKQLPEDAHGFYETVCNTTGEFTLQGYMELNRGNGDILRRDFSQKYHVVEPSATVSATLMNVLYAGYDNPISISVPGVPSGQVQASIANGNGTLQRVGGGYVARPTAIGKEAVIRVTATVDGRTQVMGDYSYRVRQLPDPSPFIEYKDANGNMKRYRGGSGLPKAVLMNTDGIIAAIDDGLLNINFQVLGFETTFFDNMGNAVPEVSSGASFSSRQKEMFRRLSRGKRFYISRVRAKGPDGVERSLPTTLEVIVN
;
A
#
# COMPACT_ATOMS: atom_id res chain seq x y z
N MET A 1 -90.65 50.03 -13.80
CA MET A 1 -91.94 49.68 -14.42
C MET A 1 -92.94 49.42 -13.31
N SER A 2 -94.16 49.97 -13.45
CA SER A 2 -95.24 49.95 -12.47
C SER A 2 -95.65 48.53 -12.07
N PHE A 3 -95.68 48.23 -10.76
CA PHE A 3 -96.32 47.04 -10.22
C PHE A 3 -97.84 47.24 -10.28
N GLY A 4 -98.46 46.86 -11.41
CA GLY A 4 -99.91 46.67 -11.48
C GLY A 4 -100.36 45.58 -10.49
N SER A 5 -101.49 45.78 -9.82
CA SER A 5 -102.05 44.85 -8.82
C SER A 5 -102.36 43.49 -9.47
N GLN A 6 -101.42 42.56 -9.38
CA GLN A 6 -101.59 41.18 -9.88
C GLN A 6 -102.78 40.52 -9.19
N THR A 7 -103.63 39.85 -9.98
CA THR A 7 -104.75 39.06 -9.45
C THR A 7 -104.23 37.95 -8.53
N PRO A 8 -104.99 37.51 -7.50
CA PRO A 8 -104.55 36.45 -6.58
C PRO A 8 -104.06 35.18 -7.29
N ARG A 9 -104.68 34.84 -8.44
CA ARG A 9 -104.26 33.71 -9.30
C ARG A 9 -102.87 33.93 -9.93
N GLN A 10 -102.57 35.13 -10.44
CA GLN A 10 -101.22 35.46 -10.95
C GLN A 10 -100.18 35.49 -9.84
N LYS A 11 -100.54 35.93 -8.63
CA LYS A 11 -99.65 35.85 -7.46
C LYS A 11 -99.33 34.40 -7.10
N MET A 12 -100.31 33.49 -7.14
CA MET A 12 -100.07 32.06 -6.91
C MET A 12 -99.22 31.42 -8.02
N ILE A 13 -99.45 31.77 -9.28
CA ILE A 13 -98.62 31.27 -10.40
C ILE A 13 -97.19 31.79 -10.30
N ASN A 14 -97.00 33.07 -9.98
CA ASN A 14 -95.67 33.65 -9.79
C ASN A 14 -94.96 33.07 -8.57
N LEU A 15 -95.68 32.83 -7.46
CA LEU A 15 -95.14 32.15 -6.30
C LEU A 15 -94.73 30.71 -6.64
N MET A 16 -95.56 29.97 -7.38
CA MET A 16 -95.27 28.61 -7.81
C MET A 16 -94.07 28.56 -8.75
N TYR A 17 -93.94 29.52 -9.67
CA TYR A 17 -92.78 29.63 -10.56
C TYR A 17 -91.50 29.99 -9.80
N ILE A 18 -91.58 30.88 -8.81
CA ILE A 18 -90.44 31.21 -7.93
C ILE A 18 -90.05 29.98 -7.09
N VAL A 19 -91.02 29.23 -6.55
CA VAL A 19 -90.77 28.01 -5.77
C VAL A 19 -90.20 26.91 -6.67
N LEU A 20 -90.71 26.72 -7.88
CA LEU A 20 -90.17 25.76 -8.84
C LEU A 20 -88.75 26.15 -9.29
N MET A 21 -88.51 27.42 -9.58
CA MET A 21 -87.17 27.93 -9.92
C MET A 21 -86.21 27.81 -8.73
N ALA A 22 -86.67 28.01 -7.51
CA ALA A 22 -85.89 27.78 -6.30
C ALA A 22 -85.58 26.29 -6.10
N LEU A 23 -86.53 25.38 -6.35
CA LEU A 23 -86.32 23.93 -6.25
C LEU A 23 -85.36 23.42 -7.33
N LEU A 24 -85.46 23.91 -8.56
CA LEU A 24 -84.52 23.60 -9.64
C LEU A 24 -83.12 24.18 -9.38
N ALA A 25 -83.04 25.34 -8.73
CA ALA A 25 -81.76 25.95 -8.36
C ALA A 25 -81.10 25.29 -7.14
N LEU A 26 -81.88 24.66 -6.27
CA LEU A 26 -81.39 23.89 -5.10
C LEU A 26 -80.86 22.51 -5.49
N ASN A 27 -81.38 21.92 -6.57
CA ASN A 27 -80.90 20.63 -7.06
C ASN A 27 -79.64 20.80 -7.92
N VAL A 28 -78.60 20.03 -7.61
CA VAL A 28 -77.36 20.00 -8.38
C VAL A 28 -77.61 19.24 -9.70
N SER A 29 -77.06 19.75 -10.82
CA SER A 29 -77.18 19.06 -12.12
C SER A 29 -76.53 17.67 -12.09
N SER A 30 -77.20 16.66 -12.64
CA SER A 30 -76.69 15.28 -12.72
C SER A 30 -75.36 15.15 -13.47
N ASP A 31 -75.07 16.05 -14.43
CA ASP A 31 -73.80 16.05 -15.16
C ASP A 31 -72.65 16.59 -14.28
N VAL A 32 -72.93 17.51 -13.36
CA VAL A 32 -71.96 18.03 -12.39
C VAL A 32 -71.63 16.96 -11.35
N LEU A 33 -72.63 16.20 -10.88
CA LEU A 33 -72.41 15.05 -9.98
C LEU A 33 -71.56 13.97 -10.63
N ARG A 34 -71.80 13.64 -11.90
CA ARG A 34 -70.94 12.74 -12.68
C ARG A 34 -69.50 13.25 -12.79
N GLY A 35 -69.31 14.56 -12.90
CA GLY A 35 -67.99 15.18 -12.84
C GLY A 35 -67.27 14.91 -11.51
N PHE A 36 -67.98 15.06 -10.39
CA PHE A 36 -67.42 14.77 -9.07
C PHE A 36 -67.09 13.29 -8.88
N THR A 37 -67.95 12.37 -9.32
CA THR A 37 -67.66 10.93 -9.22
C THR A 37 -66.42 10.53 -10.03
N LEU A 38 -66.24 11.08 -11.24
CA LEU A 38 -65.05 10.83 -12.06
C LEU A 38 -63.76 11.34 -11.40
N VAL A 39 -63.83 12.51 -10.75
CA VAL A 39 -62.70 13.04 -9.97
C VAL A 39 -62.43 12.16 -8.75
N ASP A 40 -63.47 11.71 -8.05
CA ASP A 40 -63.34 10.82 -6.89
C ASP A 40 -62.67 9.50 -7.25
N GLU A 41 -63.10 8.86 -8.33
CA GLU A 41 -62.51 7.62 -8.85
C GLU A 41 -61.03 7.82 -9.22
N SER A 42 -60.72 8.94 -9.87
CA SER A 42 -59.33 9.27 -10.23
C SER A 42 -58.46 9.50 -8.99
N LEU A 43 -58.95 10.24 -8.00
CA LEU A 43 -58.25 10.47 -6.73
C LEU A 43 -58.09 9.17 -5.94
N THR A 44 -59.11 8.31 -5.93
CA THR A 44 -59.06 7.00 -5.28
C THR A 44 -57.99 6.11 -5.93
N ARG A 45 -57.94 6.08 -7.27
CA ARG A 45 -56.88 5.38 -8.02
C ARG A 45 -55.49 5.93 -7.70
N THR A 46 -55.32 7.25 -7.70
CA THR A 46 -54.04 7.90 -7.33
C THR A 46 -53.63 7.55 -5.91
N THR A 47 -54.58 7.59 -4.98
CA THR A 47 -54.36 7.24 -3.56
C THR A 47 -53.95 5.78 -3.41
N SER A 48 -54.57 4.85 -4.17
CA SER A 48 -54.19 3.44 -4.19
C SER A 48 -52.76 3.26 -4.71
N ASN A 49 -52.42 3.92 -5.81
CA ASN A 49 -51.07 3.86 -6.39
C ASN A 49 -50.01 4.40 -5.43
N SER A 50 -50.26 5.55 -4.78
CA SER A 50 -49.35 6.09 -3.76
C SER A 50 -49.24 5.17 -2.55
N SER A 51 -50.33 4.51 -2.14
CA SER A 51 -50.28 3.54 -1.03
C SER A 51 -49.45 2.30 -1.39
N GLU A 52 -49.52 1.82 -2.63
CA GLU A 52 -48.68 0.72 -3.13
C GLU A 52 -47.20 1.13 -3.21
N GLN A 53 -46.91 2.36 -3.65
CA GLN A 53 -45.55 2.91 -3.64
C GLN A 53 -45.00 3.04 -2.21
N ASN A 54 -45.78 3.59 -1.28
CA ASN A 54 -45.37 3.69 0.12
C ASN A 54 -45.11 2.29 0.71
N ARG A 55 -45.97 1.31 0.38
CA ARG A 55 -45.79 -0.08 0.82
C ARG A 55 -44.49 -0.70 0.28
N SER A 56 -44.10 -0.43 -0.96
CA SER A 56 -42.83 -0.93 -1.50
C SER A 56 -41.62 -0.30 -0.78
N LEU A 57 -41.68 1.00 -0.46
CA LEU A 57 -40.65 1.68 0.34
C LEU A 57 -40.54 1.10 1.76
N TYR A 58 -41.67 0.81 2.42
CA TYR A 58 -41.67 0.15 3.72
C TYR A 58 -41.04 -1.25 3.68
N ASN A 59 -41.32 -2.03 2.63
CA ASN A 59 -40.71 -3.34 2.45
C ASN A 59 -39.19 -3.23 2.25
N ALA A 60 -38.73 -2.28 1.41
CA ALA A 60 -37.30 -2.03 1.20
C ALA A 60 -36.57 -1.60 2.48
N LEU A 61 -37.22 -0.78 3.31
CA LEU A 61 -36.71 -0.39 4.62
C LEU A 61 -36.63 -1.59 5.58
N ALA A 62 -37.62 -2.49 5.57
CA ALA A 62 -37.60 -3.71 6.38
C ALA A 62 -36.46 -4.66 5.95
N GLU A 63 -36.27 -4.87 4.65
CA GLU A 63 -35.13 -5.65 4.13
C GLU A 63 -33.78 -5.01 4.50
N SER A 64 -33.69 -3.68 4.50
CA SER A 64 -32.48 -2.96 4.91
C SER A 64 -32.22 -3.08 6.41
N MET A 65 -33.27 -3.13 7.23
CA MET A 65 -33.18 -3.38 8.67
C MET A 65 -32.63 -4.77 8.97
N GLU A 66 -33.04 -5.80 8.24
CA GLU A 66 -32.49 -7.16 8.40
C GLU A 66 -30.99 -7.22 8.11
N LYS A 67 -30.52 -6.44 7.13
CA LYS A 67 -29.10 -6.39 6.73
C LYS A 67 -28.24 -5.57 7.68
N ASN A 68 -28.75 -4.46 8.22
CA ASN A 68 -27.98 -3.57 9.09
C ASN A 68 -28.86 -2.93 10.19
N PRO A 69 -29.15 -3.68 11.27
CA PRO A 69 -30.06 -3.22 12.33
C PRO A 69 -29.58 -1.98 13.08
N GLU A 70 -28.27 -1.87 13.35
CA GLU A 70 -27.70 -0.75 14.12
C GLU A 70 -27.83 0.57 13.37
N LYS A 71 -27.61 0.57 12.04
CA LYS A 71 -27.70 1.78 11.20
C LYS A 71 -29.15 2.14 10.88
N VAL A 72 -29.97 1.16 10.50
CA VAL A 72 -31.30 1.39 9.93
C VAL A 72 -32.38 1.49 11.00
N GLY A 73 -32.18 0.90 12.19
CA GLY A 73 -33.16 0.87 13.28
C GLY A 73 -33.83 2.21 13.60
N PRO A 74 -33.08 3.29 13.90
CA PRO A 74 -33.68 4.59 14.22
C PRO A 74 -34.53 5.19 13.09
N TRP A 75 -34.14 4.94 11.84
CA TRP A 75 -34.86 5.43 10.65
C TRP A 75 -36.11 4.59 10.39
N TYR A 76 -36.04 3.28 10.61
CA TYR A 76 -37.17 2.36 10.53
C TYR A 76 -38.24 2.69 11.58
N ASP A 77 -37.83 2.99 12.82
CA ASP A 77 -38.75 3.38 13.88
C ASP A 77 -39.49 4.69 13.54
N LYS A 78 -38.77 5.69 12.98
CA LYS A 78 -39.37 6.92 12.47
C LYS A 78 -40.35 6.65 11.32
N ALA A 79 -39.97 5.81 10.35
CA ALA A 79 -40.83 5.45 9.22
C ALA A 79 -42.11 4.75 9.70
N MET A 80 -42.01 3.85 10.69
CA MET A 80 -43.15 3.15 11.26
C MET A 80 -44.05 4.08 12.09
N HIS A 81 -43.47 5.05 12.78
CA HIS A 81 -44.23 6.10 13.47
C HIS A 81 -45.08 6.92 12.47
N VAL A 82 -44.46 7.37 11.37
CA VAL A 82 -45.17 8.08 10.29
C VAL A 82 -46.30 7.23 9.73
N LYS A 83 -46.04 5.95 9.43
CA LYS A 83 -47.06 5.01 8.94
C LYS A 83 -48.29 4.97 9.83
N ARG A 84 -48.08 4.77 11.14
CA ARG A 84 -49.17 4.65 12.13
C ARG A 84 -50.02 5.91 12.18
N MET A 85 -49.40 7.09 12.12
CA MET A 85 -50.10 8.37 12.10
C MET A 85 -50.89 8.57 10.80
N SER A 86 -50.26 8.35 9.65
CA SER A 86 -50.88 8.46 8.33
C SER A 86 -52.07 7.52 8.20
N ASP A 87 -51.92 6.26 8.61
CA ASP A 87 -52.99 5.25 8.61
C ASP A 87 -54.14 5.65 9.54
N SER A 88 -53.84 6.12 10.75
CA SER A 88 -54.88 6.53 11.71
C SER A 88 -55.71 7.69 11.17
N LEU A 89 -55.07 8.72 10.59
CA LEU A 89 -55.77 9.86 9.99
C LEU A 89 -56.53 9.43 8.71
N TYR A 90 -55.94 8.57 7.89
CA TYR A 90 -56.57 8.05 6.67
C TYR A 90 -57.87 7.29 6.97
N VAL A 91 -57.84 6.41 7.99
CA VAL A 91 -59.02 5.66 8.46
C VAL A 91 -60.07 6.61 9.02
N PHE A 92 -59.67 7.57 9.86
CA PHE A 92 -60.61 8.56 10.41
C PHE A 92 -61.32 9.36 9.32
N VAL A 93 -60.60 9.80 8.28
CA VAL A 93 -61.18 10.45 7.11
C VAL A 93 -62.11 9.50 6.34
N GLY A 94 -61.74 8.22 6.22
CA GLY A 94 -62.59 7.18 5.63
C GLY A 94 -63.92 7.00 6.36
N ASP A 95 -63.90 6.98 7.70
CA ASP A 95 -65.11 6.89 8.53
C ASP A 95 -66.01 8.11 8.34
N LEU A 96 -65.44 9.31 8.17
CA LEU A 96 -66.19 10.53 7.86
C LEU A 96 -66.83 10.46 6.47
N LYS A 97 -66.10 9.98 5.47
CA LYS A 97 -66.65 9.76 4.12
C LYS A 97 -67.82 8.80 4.15
N ALA A 98 -67.68 7.67 4.86
CA ALA A 98 -68.74 6.67 4.97
C ALA A 98 -70.02 7.26 5.58
N LYS A 99 -69.89 8.01 6.69
CA LYS A 99 -71.02 8.67 7.36
C LYS A 99 -71.72 9.73 6.51
N ILE A 100 -70.96 10.49 5.71
CA ILE A 100 -71.52 11.52 4.82
C ILE A 100 -72.23 10.88 3.62
N ASN A 101 -71.72 9.74 3.16
CA ASN A 101 -72.26 9.02 2.00
C ASN A 101 -73.48 8.14 2.31
N GLU A 102 -73.98 8.14 3.56
CA GLU A 102 -75.27 7.52 3.93
C GLU A 102 -76.47 8.31 3.39
N SER A 103 -76.27 9.61 3.08
CA SER A 103 -77.28 10.50 2.51
C SER A 103 -77.20 10.56 0.97
N SER A 104 -78.23 11.14 0.33
CA SER A 104 -78.23 11.35 -1.13
C SER A 104 -77.08 12.26 -1.58
N GLN A 105 -76.49 11.99 -2.76
CA GLN A 105 -75.35 12.75 -3.30
C GLN A 105 -75.64 14.24 -3.55
N GLU A 106 -76.91 14.59 -3.72
CA GLU A 106 -77.42 15.95 -3.92
C GLU A 106 -77.64 16.73 -2.61
N ASP A 107 -77.60 16.04 -1.45
CA ASP A 107 -77.88 16.64 -0.15
C ASP A 107 -76.80 17.68 0.20
N LEU A 108 -77.24 18.90 0.53
CA LEU A 108 -76.39 20.04 0.89
C LEU A 108 -76.17 20.14 2.41
N GLU A 109 -76.97 19.44 3.20
CA GLU A 109 -76.99 19.54 4.66
C GLU A 109 -76.31 18.35 5.34
N ALA A 110 -76.26 17.18 4.70
CA ALA A 110 -75.64 15.98 5.28
C ALA A 110 -74.16 16.16 5.66
N ALA A 111 -73.37 16.78 4.77
CA ALA A 111 -71.97 17.09 5.05
C ALA A 111 -71.82 18.08 6.21
N SER A 112 -72.63 19.15 6.20
CA SER A 112 -72.68 20.17 7.25
C SER A 112 -73.06 19.55 8.60
N TYR A 113 -74.02 18.63 8.63
CA TYR A 113 -74.49 17.95 9.84
C TYR A 113 -73.40 17.08 10.46
N VAL A 114 -72.73 16.24 9.67
CA VAL A 114 -71.65 15.36 10.17
C VAL A 114 -70.45 16.18 10.67
N MET A 115 -70.13 17.28 10.00
CA MET A 115 -68.97 18.11 10.35
C MET A 115 -69.23 19.10 11.49
N PHE A 116 -70.41 19.72 11.56
CA PHE A 116 -70.68 20.87 12.44
C PHE A 116 -71.86 20.71 13.40
N SER A 117 -72.49 19.52 13.48
CA SER A 117 -73.55 19.26 14.48
C SER A 117 -73.11 19.68 15.89
N PRO A 118 -73.92 20.47 16.63
CA PRO A 118 -73.55 20.98 17.96
C PRO A 118 -73.18 19.90 18.99
N ARG A 119 -73.67 18.66 18.80
CA ARG A 119 -73.45 17.53 19.73
C ARG A 119 -72.48 16.48 19.20
N THR A 120 -72.43 16.27 17.89
CA THR A 120 -71.70 15.14 17.26
C THR A 120 -70.71 15.56 16.17
N GLY A 121 -70.58 16.87 15.91
CA GLY A 121 -69.77 17.41 14.82
C GLY A 121 -68.30 17.02 14.92
N LYS A 122 -67.77 16.45 13.84
CA LYS A 122 -66.40 15.92 13.75
C LYS A 122 -65.39 16.87 13.11
N GLY A 123 -65.81 18.03 12.61
CA GLY A 123 -64.96 18.99 11.91
C GLY A 123 -63.83 19.57 12.79
N LYS A 124 -64.09 19.85 14.07
CA LYS A 124 -63.05 20.32 15.01
C LYS A 124 -62.01 19.24 15.32
N GLU A 125 -62.46 17.99 15.43
CA GLU A 125 -61.59 16.83 15.65
C GLU A 125 -60.70 16.61 14.42
N LEU A 126 -61.26 16.64 13.22
CA LEU A 126 -60.51 16.59 11.96
C LEU A 126 -59.46 17.69 11.87
N ALA A 127 -59.81 18.94 12.22
CA ALA A 127 -58.87 20.06 12.25
C ALA A 127 -57.67 19.78 13.17
N SER A 128 -57.93 19.24 14.36
CA SER A 128 -56.91 18.93 15.34
C SER A 128 -55.98 17.81 14.86
N TRP A 129 -56.54 16.75 14.30
CA TRP A 129 -55.78 15.62 13.78
C TRP A 129 -54.90 16.03 12.58
N ILE A 130 -55.43 16.81 11.64
CA ILE A 130 -54.64 17.34 10.51
C ILE A 130 -53.51 18.25 11.03
N SER A 131 -53.80 19.11 12.01
CA SER A 131 -52.81 20.02 12.57
C SER A 131 -51.67 19.26 13.26
N LYS A 132 -52.02 18.23 14.04
CA LYS A 132 -51.04 17.35 14.69
C LYS A 132 -50.19 16.60 13.65
N TYR A 133 -50.83 15.98 12.67
CA TYR A 133 -50.17 15.28 11.57
C TYR A 133 -49.19 16.19 10.82
N LYS A 134 -49.64 17.42 10.48
CA LYS A 134 -48.82 18.42 9.81
C LYS A 134 -47.56 18.77 10.60
N ILE A 135 -47.68 19.01 11.91
CA ILE A 135 -46.52 19.34 12.77
C ILE A 135 -45.51 18.18 12.77
N GLU A 136 -46.00 16.95 12.95
CA GLU A 136 -45.14 15.78 13.06
C GLU A 136 -44.45 15.42 11.73
N ILE A 137 -45.16 15.55 10.59
CA ILE A 137 -44.59 15.33 9.25
C ILE A 137 -43.56 16.39 8.90
N LEU A 138 -43.85 17.67 9.15
CA LEU A 138 -42.91 18.76 8.85
C LEU A 138 -41.63 18.68 9.70
N ALA A 139 -41.68 18.02 10.85
CA ALA A 139 -40.50 17.76 11.67
C ALA A 139 -39.56 16.69 11.08
N GLN A 140 -40.04 15.83 10.17
CA GLN A 140 -39.23 14.78 9.54
C GLN A 140 -38.56 15.21 8.23
N ILE A 141 -38.89 16.39 7.72
CA ILE A 141 -38.37 16.90 6.45
C ILE A 141 -37.37 18.02 6.77
N GLU A 142 -36.31 18.15 5.98
CA GLU A 142 -35.36 19.27 6.10
C GLU A 142 -35.52 20.30 4.98
N ASP A 143 -35.80 19.83 3.76
CA ASP A 143 -35.89 20.68 2.57
C ASP A 143 -37.01 21.75 2.70
N PRO A 144 -36.68 23.06 2.64
CA PRO A 144 -37.66 24.13 2.75
C PRO A 144 -38.72 24.12 1.63
N VAL A 145 -38.40 23.60 0.43
CA VAL A 145 -39.34 23.55 -0.69
C VAL A 145 -40.41 22.48 -0.43
N GLN A 146 -39.99 21.26 -0.09
CA GLN A 146 -40.89 20.16 0.25
C GLN A 146 -41.78 20.52 1.46
N LYS A 147 -41.21 21.15 2.50
CA LYS A 147 -41.98 21.65 3.66
C LYS A 147 -43.11 22.58 3.24
N LYS A 148 -42.84 23.50 2.32
CA LYS A 148 -43.85 24.45 1.84
C LYS A 148 -44.98 23.73 1.10
N ILE A 149 -44.65 22.83 0.18
CA ILE A 149 -45.63 22.08 -0.62
C ILE A 149 -46.56 21.27 0.28
N ILE A 150 -46.01 20.51 1.23
CA ILE A 150 -46.80 19.69 2.16
C ILE A 150 -47.64 20.56 3.11
N SER A 151 -47.05 21.66 3.58
CA SER A 151 -47.79 22.64 4.39
C SER A 151 -49.00 23.20 3.65
N ASP A 152 -48.83 23.57 2.39
CA ASP A 152 -49.89 24.17 1.56
C ASP A 152 -50.99 23.13 1.27
N ASN A 153 -50.62 21.90 0.92
CA ASN A 153 -51.56 20.81 0.65
C ASN A 153 -52.44 20.45 1.86
N LEU A 154 -51.89 20.52 3.08
CA LEU A 154 -52.59 20.17 4.33
C LEU A 154 -53.31 21.37 5.00
N THR A 155 -53.20 22.58 4.45
CA THR A 155 -53.88 23.76 5.03
C THR A 155 -55.30 23.85 4.50
N LEU A 156 -56.27 23.38 5.30
CA LEU A 156 -57.69 23.36 4.95
C LEU A 156 -58.51 24.26 5.88
N ASN A 157 -59.34 25.14 5.28
CA ASN A 157 -60.36 25.88 6.02
C ASN A 157 -61.64 25.04 6.11
N ILE A 158 -61.69 24.16 7.11
CA ILE A 158 -62.74 23.14 7.27
C ILE A 158 -64.15 23.76 7.29
N PRO A 159 -64.46 24.83 8.05
CA PRO A 159 -65.78 25.49 8.01
C PRO A 159 -66.26 25.83 6.61
N ARG A 160 -65.41 26.49 5.82
CA ARG A 160 -65.74 26.91 4.45
C ARG A 160 -65.87 25.75 3.46
N LEU A 161 -65.26 24.61 3.75
CA LEU A 161 -65.19 23.46 2.83
C LEU A 161 -66.41 22.54 2.92
N PHE A 162 -67.18 22.58 4.01
CA PHE A 162 -68.28 21.64 4.24
C PHE A 162 -69.63 22.30 4.49
N GLU A 163 -69.70 23.64 4.53
CA GLU A 163 -70.95 24.39 4.70
C GLU A 163 -71.64 24.60 3.35
N GLY A 164 -72.85 24.05 3.19
CA GLY A 164 -73.64 24.17 1.96
C GLY A 164 -73.04 23.42 0.75
N THR A 165 -72.12 22.47 1.00
CA THR A 165 -71.51 21.66 -0.07
C THR A 165 -72.29 20.37 -0.29
N PRO A 166 -72.56 19.99 -1.55
CA PRO A 166 -73.17 18.70 -1.86
C PRO A 166 -72.33 17.54 -1.33
N VAL A 167 -72.98 16.44 -0.94
CA VAL A 167 -72.33 15.20 -0.48
C VAL A 167 -71.25 14.73 -1.46
N ALA A 168 -71.50 14.75 -2.77
CA ALA A 168 -70.50 14.36 -3.78
C ALA A 168 -69.23 15.24 -3.73
N ALA A 169 -69.38 16.53 -3.48
CA ALA A 169 -68.24 17.46 -3.33
C ALA A 169 -67.52 17.25 -1.99
N ALA A 170 -68.25 17.01 -0.91
CA ALA A 170 -67.66 16.74 0.40
C ALA A 170 -66.84 15.44 0.40
N VAL A 171 -67.35 14.37 -0.22
CA VAL A 171 -66.65 13.08 -0.34
C VAL A 171 -65.38 13.22 -1.18
N THR A 172 -65.45 13.92 -2.33
CA THR A 172 -64.27 14.16 -3.18
C THR A 172 -63.18 14.98 -2.47
N LEU A 173 -63.55 15.98 -1.68
CA LEU A 173 -62.60 16.75 -0.87
C LEU A 173 -61.91 15.89 0.20
N LEU A 174 -62.66 14.99 0.84
CA LEU A 174 -62.07 14.03 1.80
C LEU A 174 -61.19 13.00 1.10
N THR A 175 -61.52 12.57 -0.12
CA THR A 175 -60.64 11.71 -0.95
C THR A 175 -59.37 12.46 -1.34
N LYS A 176 -59.46 13.75 -1.66
CA LYS A 176 -58.28 14.59 -1.93
C LYS A 176 -57.38 14.66 -0.70
N LEU A 177 -57.96 14.86 0.49
CA LEU A 177 -57.21 14.84 1.75
C LEU A 177 -56.52 13.49 1.99
N GLN A 178 -57.21 12.36 1.73
CA GLN A 178 -56.62 11.03 1.78
C GLN A 178 -55.42 10.88 0.83
N SER A 179 -55.52 11.43 -0.38
CA SER A 179 -54.41 11.47 -1.34
C SER A 179 -53.24 12.30 -0.83
N ASP A 180 -53.49 13.48 -0.24
CA ASP A 180 -52.44 14.35 0.31
C ASP A 180 -51.70 13.67 1.48
N ILE A 181 -52.43 12.93 2.33
CA ILE A 181 -51.85 12.19 3.45
C ILE A 181 -50.86 11.14 2.92
N ARG A 182 -51.25 10.37 1.91
CA ARG A 182 -50.39 9.35 1.29
C ARG A 182 -49.21 9.95 0.54
N TYR A 183 -49.41 11.09 -0.11
CA TYR A 183 -48.33 11.84 -0.75
C TYR A 183 -47.30 12.34 0.28
N ALA A 184 -47.76 12.97 1.36
CA ALA A 184 -46.89 13.47 2.42
C ALA A 184 -46.13 12.35 3.14
N GLU A 185 -46.78 11.20 3.37
CA GLU A 185 -46.13 9.98 3.87
C GLU A 185 -45.00 9.52 2.93
N GLY A 186 -45.27 9.45 1.62
CA GLY A 186 -44.28 9.03 0.62
C GLY A 186 -43.07 9.95 0.54
N GLU A 187 -43.26 11.27 0.60
CA GLU A 187 -42.16 12.24 0.61
C GLU A 187 -41.26 12.05 1.84
N VAL A 188 -41.83 11.85 3.03
CA VAL A 188 -41.05 11.56 4.24
C VAL A 188 -40.26 10.25 4.07
N LEU A 189 -40.89 9.20 3.55
CA LEU A 189 -40.19 7.93 3.31
C LEU A 189 -39.02 8.10 2.34
N HIS A 190 -39.19 8.86 1.27
CA HIS A 190 -38.10 9.18 0.35
C HIS A 190 -36.96 9.93 1.06
N THR A 191 -37.24 10.91 1.91
CA THR A 191 -36.23 11.60 2.71
C THR A 191 -35.51 10.63 3.65
N LEU A 192 -36.25 9.82 4.42
CA LEU A 192 -35.67 8.86 5.36
C LEU A 192 -34.77 7.83 4.63
N THR A 193 -35.17 7.34 3.46
CA THR A 193 -34.33 6.43 2.66
C THR A 193 -33.06 7.10 2.15
N LYS A 194 -33.16 8.34 1.67
CA LYS A 194 -32.01 9.12 1.19
C LYS A 194 -31.00 9.35 2.32
N ASP A 195 -31.47 9.64 3.53
CA ASP A 195 -30.59 9.90 4.67
C ASP A 195 -29.84 8.64 5.13
N ILE A 196 -30.43 7.45 4.98
CA ILE A 196 -29.73 6.17 5.23
C ILE A 196 -28.50 6.03 4.30
N ASP A 197 -28.62 6.43 3.04
CA ASP A 197 -27.55 6.33 2.04
C ASP A 197 -26.48 7.44 2.19
N VAL A 198 -26.86 8.65 2.61
CA VAL A 198 -25.93 9.81 2.71
C VAL A 198 -24.89 9.64 3.82
N HIS A 199 -25.16 8.83 4.85
CA HIS A 199 -24.21 8.53 5.93
C HIS A 199 -23.22 7.39 5.60
N ASP A 200 -23.21 6.90 4.36
CA ASP A 200 -22.18 5.95 3.91
C ASP A 200 -20.91 6.69 3.43
N VAL A 201 -19.74 6.10 3.68
CA VAL A 201 -18.50 6.58 3.06
C VAL A 201 -18.66 6.40 1.57
N ARG A 202 -18.69 7.50 0.80
CA ARG A 202 -18.95 7.45 -0.63
C ARG A 202 -17.75 6.87 -1.35
N VAL A 203 -17.80 5.57 -1.62
CA VAL A 203 -16.81 4.92 -2.48
C VAL A 203 -17.00 5.44 -3.90
N ASN A 204 -15.99 6.15 -4.42
CA ASN A 204 -16.02 6.63 -5.79
C ASN A 204 -14.96 5.96 -6.67
N GLN A 205 -13.93 5.36 -6.07
CA GLN A 205 -12.89 4.63 -6.76
C GLN A 205 -12.65 3.28 -6.09
N ILE A 206 -12.58 2.24 -6.91
CA ILE A 206 -12.28 0.88 -6.47
C ILE A 206 -11.02 0.45 -7.20
N ASN A 207 -9.91 0.37 -6.46
CA ASN A 207 -8.60 0.02 -7.00
C ASN A 207 -8.11 -1.29 -6.37
N ALA A 208 -7.46 -2.13 -7.18
CA ALA A 208 -6.76 -3.30 -6.68
C ALA A 208 -5.30 -2.92 -6.37
N TYR A 209 -4.84 -3.26 -5.16
CA TYR A 209 -3.46 -3.04 -4.73
C TYR A 209 -2.78 -4.38 -4.45
N VAL A 210 -1.51 -4.49 -4.83
CA VAL A 210 -0.67 -5.64 -4.55
C VAL A 210 0.38 -5.22 -3.54
N ILE A 211 0.39 -5.85 -2.38
CA ILE A 211 1.33 -5.61 -1.30
C ILE A 211 2.30 -6.80 -1.23
N PRO A 212 3.49 -6.71 -1.85
CA PRO A 212 4.48 -7.77 -1.78
C PRO A 212 5.14 -7.81 -0.39
N SER A 213 5.49 -9.00 0.09
CA SER A 213 6.29 -9.14 1.32
C SER A 213 7.72 -8.63 1.15
N SER A 214 8.28 -8.73 -0.06
CA SER A 214 9.54 -8.13 -0.48
C SER A 214 9.46 -7.78 -1.97
N GLN A 215 9.93 -6.59 -2.34
CA GLN A 215 10.07 -6.19 -3.75
C GLN A 215 11.34 -6.78 -4.40
N ASN A 216 12.34 -7.13 -3.59
CA ASN A 216 13.59 -7.72 -4.04
C ASN A 216 13.54 -9.25 -3.82
N VAL A 217 13.51 -10.01 -4.90
CA VAL A 217 13.46 -11.48 -4.87
C VAL A 217 14.63 -12.05 -5.65
N VAL A 218 15.35 -12.99 -5.05
CA VAL A 218 16.45 -13.71 -5.71
C VAL A 218 15.87 -14.72 -6.72
N ARG A 219 16.54 -14.91 -7.86
CA ARG A 219 16.14 -15.92 -8.86
C ARG A 219 15.99 -17.29 -8.21
N GLY A 220 14.81 -17.91 -8.35
CA GLY A 220 14.48 -19.21 -7.73
C GLY A 220 13.82 -19.11 -6.34
N GLY A 221 13.74 -17.91 -5.76
CA GLY A 221 12.99 -17.63 -4.54
C GLY A 221 11.47 -17.56 -4.78
N LYS A 222 10.69 -17.52 -3.69
CA LYS A 222 9.23 -17.40 -3.73
C LYS A 222 8.81 -15.92 -3.62
N LEU A 223 8.09 -15.41 -4.63
CA LEU A 223 7.36 -14.14 -4.51
C LEU A 223 6.08 -14.39 -3.72
N SER A 224 5.90 -13.69 -2.60
CA SER A 224 4.66 -13.70 -1.81
C SER A 224 4.09 -12.29 -1.78
N ALA A 225 2.81 -12.13 -2.13
CA ALA A 225 2.13 -10.85 -2.12
C ALA A 225 0.66 -11.03 -1.72
N GLN A 226 0.13 -10.05 -0.98
CA GLN A 226 -1.28 -9.97 -0.68
C GLN A 226 -1.95 -9.04 -1.70
N ILE A 227 -3.02 -9.51 -2.32
CA ILE A 227 -3.82 -8.71 -3.26
C ILE A 227 -5.06 -8.26 -2.51
N ILE A 228 -5.27 -6.95 -2.42
CA ILE A 228 -6.41 -6.36 -1.74
C ILE A 228 -7.19 -5.44 -2.67
N LEU A 229 -8.49 -5.35 -2.45
CA LEU A 229 -9.33 -4.34 -3.06
C LEU A 229 -9.48 -3.18 -2.08
N ALA A 230 -9.12 -1.97 -2.52
CA ALA A 230 -9.33 -0.77 -1.73
C ALA A 230 -10.43 0.07 -2.38
N ALA A 231 -11.46 0.32 -1.59
CA ALA A 231 -12.50 1.30 -1.87
C ALA A 231 -12.06 2.65 -1.29
N VAL A 232 -11.83 3.62 -2.17
CA VAL A 232 -11.33 4.97 -1.81
C VAL A 232 -12.42 5.99 -2.14
N ASP A 233 -12.56 6.98 -1.26
CA ASP A 233 -13.31 8.21 -1.51
C ASP A 233 -12.31 9.31 -1.87
N SER A 234 -12.32 9.80 -3.11
CA SER A 234 -11.46 10.91 -3.54
C SER A 234 -11.93 12.29 -3.07
N THR A 235 -13.16 12.39 -2.54
CA THR A 235 -13.75 13.64 -2.05
C THR A 235 -13.50 13.88 -0.57
N GLN A 236 -13.59 12.84 0.27
CA GLN A 236 -13.23 12.92 1.68
C GLN A 236 -11.86 12.28 1.93
N ARG A 237 -10.84 13.12 2.07
CA ARG A 237 -9.47 12.67 2.33
C ARG A 237 -9.23 12.57 3.84
N PRO A 238 -8.78 11.40 4.35
CA PRO A 238 -8.46 11.26 5.76
C PRO A 238 -7.19 12.04 6.13
N THR A 239 -7.12 12.49 7.37
CA THR A 239 -5.88 13.01 7.97
C THR A 239 -5.01 11.83 8.41
N ILE A 240 -3.73 11.84 8.03
CA ILE A 240 -2.81 10.73 8.28
C ILE A 240 -1.73 11.19 9.24
N TYR A 241 -1.53 10.42 10.31
CA TYR A 241 -0.49 10.65 11.31
C TYR A 241 0.52 9.52 11.29
N ILE A 242 1.80 9.87 11.28
CA ILE A 242 2.91 8.93 11.36
C ILE A 242 3.70 9.28 12.62
N GLY A 243 3.60 8.42 13.64
CA GLY A 243 3.93 8.80 15.02
C GLY A 243 3.11 10.02 15.47
N ASP A 244 3.79 11.08 15.88
CA ASP A 244 3.16 12.34 16.33
C ASP A 244 3.07 13.42 15.25
N LYS A 245 3.49 13.13 14.01
CA LYS A 245 3.49 14.11 12.91
C LYS A 245 2.36 13.86 11.92
N GLN A 246 1.59 14.90 11.64
CA GLN A 246 0.60 14.90 10.57
C GLN A 246 1.29 14.99 9.21
N LEU A 247 0.86 14.14 8.27
CA LEU A 247 1.28 14.22 6.88
C LEU A 247 0.61 15.44 6.20
N PRO A 248 1.34 16.24 5.42
CA PRO A 248 0.75 17.35 4.66
C PRO A 248 -0.37 16.86 3.73
N GLU A 249 -1.46 17.63 3.62
CA GLU A 249 -2.62 17.27 2.79
C GLU A 249 -2.25 17.17 1.29
N ASP A 250 -1.29 17.99 0.85
CA ASP A 250 -0.75 18.02 -0.52
C ASP A 250 -0.04 16.73 -0.91
N ALA A 251 0.46 15.97 0.07
CA ALA A 251 1.16 14.71 -0.19
C ALA A 251 0.21 13.60 -0.66
N HIS A 252 -1.11 13.81 -0.56
CA HIS A 252 -2.12 12.85 -1.04
C HIS A 252 -1.94 11.43 -0.49
N GLY A 253 -1.49 11.30 0.76
CA GLY A 253 -1.21 10.02 1.41
C GLY A 253 0.13 9.39 1.05
N PHE A 254 0.98 10.09 0.29
CA PHE A 254 2.33 9.65 -0.04
C PHE A 254 3.32 10.07 1.04
N TYR A 255 4.02 9.10 1.62
CA TYR A 255 5.03 9.34 2.66
C TYR A 255 6.41 8.97 2.13
N GLU A 256 7.35 9.91 2.22
CA GLU A 256 8.76 9.69 1.90
C GLU A 256 9.65 10.09 3.07
N THR A 257 10.69 9.29 3.33
CA THR A 257 11.71 9.59 4.34
C THR A 257 13.06 9.07 3.90
N VAL A 258 14.13 9.80 4.24
CA VAL A 258 15.50 9.41 3.92
C VAL A 258 15.99 8.42 4.97
N CYS A 259 16.34 7.22 4.52
CA CYS A 259 16.81 6.13 5.38
C CYS A 259 18.34 6.18 5.52
N ASN A 260 18.85 6.83 6.57
CA ASN A 260 20.28 7.05 6.78
C ASN A 260 21.02 5.92 7.52
N THR A 261 20.27 5.05 8.21
CA THR A 261 20.83 3.96 9.03
C THR A 261 20.33 2.62 8.55
N THR A 262 21.15 1.59 8.70
CA THR A 262 20.81 0.23 8.30
C THR A 262 20.17 -0.54 9.45
N GLY A 263 19.22 -1.41 9.13
CA GLY A 263 18.44 -2.14 10.13
C GLY A 263 17.00 -2.43 9.73
N GLU A 264 16.26 -3.03 10.66
CA GLU A 264 14.81 -3.21 10.59
C GLU A 264 14.12 -2.00 11.23
N PHE A 265 13.21 -1.39 10.49
CA PHE A 265 12.42 -0.26 10.93
C PHE A 265 10.93 -0.59 10.81
N THR A 266 10.12 0.03 11.66
CA THR A 266 8.66 -0.13 11.60
C THR A 266 8.02 1.24 11.40
N LEU A 267 7.28 1.39 10.29
CA LEU A 267 6.43 2.53 10.03
C LEU A 267 5.10 2.31 10.76
N GLN A 268 4.81 3.14 11.76
CA GLN A 268 3.57 3.07 12.54
C GLN A 268 2.85 4.41 12.50
N GLY A 269 1.52 4.36 12.49
CA GLY A 269 0.69 5.54 12.40
C GLY A 269 -0.79 5.22 12.47
N TYR A 270 -1.61 6.23 12.24
CA TYR A 270 -3.05 6.08 12.19
C TYR A 270 -3.66 7.07 11.21
N MET A 271 -4.82 6.69 10.66
CA MET A 271 -5.63 7.53 9.79
C MET A 271 -6.92 7.89 10.50
N GLU A 272 -7.34 9.15 10.38
CA GLU A 272 -8.60 9.65 10.91
C GLU A 272 -9.48 10.16 9.76
N LEU A 273 -10.73 9.69 9.72
CA LEU A 273 -11.73 10.12 8.74
C LEU A 273 -12.94 10.67 9.49
N ASN A 274 -13.30 11.93 9.22
CA ASN A 274 -14.49 12.54 9.76
C ASN A 274 -15.71 12.11 8.91
N ARG A 275 -16.66 11.38 9.51
CA ARG A 275 -17.83 10.83 8.80
C ARG A 275 -18.97 11.85 8.61
N GLY A 276 -18.75 13.12 8.90
CA GLY A 276 -19.73 14.20 8.69
C GLY A 276 -20.80 14.33 9.78
N ASN A 277 -20.99 13.30 10.62
CA ASN A 277 -21.88 13.29 11.79
C ASN A 277 -21.17 13.74 13.09
N GLY A 278 -19.90 14.16 13.00
CA GLY A 278 -19.05 14.47 14.16
C GLY A 278 -18.25 13.28 14.71
N ASP A 279 -18.51 12.05 14.23
CA ASP A 279 -17.73 10.87 14.61
C ASP A 279 -16.46 10.76 13.76
N ILE A 280 -15.33 10.58 14.43
CA ILE A 280 -14.02 10.36 13.82
C ILE A 280 -13.75 8.86 13.76
N LEU A 281 -13.63 8.32 12.55
CA LEU A 281 -13.19 6.95 12.32
C LEU A 281 -11.67 6.89 12.33
N ARG A 282 -11.10 6.27 13.36
CA ARG A 282 -9.66 6.02 13.45
C ARG A 282 -9.29 4.60 13.03
N ARG A 283 -8.21 4.46 12.27
CA ARG A 283 -7.60 3.17 11.89
C ARG A 283 -6.08 3.24 12.02
N ASP A 284 -5.53 2.41 12.90
CA ASP A 284 -4.08 2.30 13.09
C ASP A 284 -3.47 1.37 12.03
N PHE A 285 -2.22 1.64 11.64
CA PHE A 285 -1.44 0.81 10.71
C PHE A 285 0.00 0.65 11.21
N SER A 286 0.60 -0.49 10.85
CA SER A 286 1.99 -0.82 11.19
C SER A 286 2.59 -1.68 10.08
N GLN A 287 3.68 -1.22 9.48
CA GLN A 287 4.37 -1.91 8.40
C GLN A 287 5.89 -1.91 8.65
N LYS A 288 6.50 -3.09 8.61
CA LYS A 288 7.95 -3.25 8.73
C LYS A 288 8.64 -3.02 7.39
N TYR A 289 9.82 -2.41 7.41
CA TYR A 289 10.71 -2.25 6.26
C TYR A 289 12.18 -2.40 6.66
N HIS A 290 13.01 -2.83 5.71
CA HIS A 290 14.45 -3.06 5.93
C HIS A 290 15.28 -2.10 5.10
N VAL A 291 16.31 -1.51 5.72
CA VAL A 291 17.28 -0.65 5.05
C VAL A 291 18.62 -1.38 5.06
N VAL A 292 19.15 -1.62 3.86
CA VAL A 292 20.41 -2.35 3.65
C VAL A 292 21.49 -1.41 3.13
N GLU A 293 22.75 -1.70 3.44
CA GLU A 293 23.88 -0.92 2.92
C GLU A 293 23.97 -1.11 1.40
N PRO A 294 24.29 -0.05 0.63
CA PRO A 294 24.60 -0.19 -0.77
C PRO A 294 25.83 -1.09 -0.94
N SER A 295 25.69 -2.23 -1.59
CA SER A 295 26.81 -3.13 -1.90
C SER A 295 27.05 -3.20 -3.41
N ALA A 296 28.27 -2.95 -3.84
CA ALA A 296 28.72 -3.16 -5.21
C ALA A 296 29.98 -4.02 -5.22
N THR A 297 30.01 -5.07 -6.05
CA THR A 297 31.20 -5.91 -6.23
C THR A 297 32.05 -5.36 -7.36
N VAL A 298 33.18 -4.73 -7.02
CA VAL A 298 34.20 -4.30 -7.99
C VAL A 298 35.34 -5.32 -7.96
N SER A 299 35.50 -6.08 -9.04
CA SER A 299 36.57 -7.06 -9.17
C SER A 299 37.30 -6.89 -10.49
N ALA A 300 38.64 -6.89 -10.45
CA ALA A 300 39.46 -6.90 -11.66
C ALA A 300 39.40 -8.30 -12.31
N THR A 301 38.96 -8.39 -13.57
CA THR A 301 38.78 -9.65 -14.29
C THR A 301 40.07 -10.46 -14.46
N LEU A 302 41.21 -9.79 -14.60
CA LEU A 302 42.53 -10.44 -14.71
C LEU A 302 43.06 -10.96 -13.36
N MET A 303 42.46 -10.55 -12.23
CA MET A 303 42.90 -10.94 -10.88
C MET A 303 42.20 -12.21 -10.35
N ASN A 304 41.46 -12.94 -11.18
CA ASN A 304 40.89 -14.25 -10.82
C ASN A 304 41.95 -15.37 -10.82
N VAL A 305 43.05 -15.16 -10.09
CA VAL A 305 44.19 -16.08 -10.00
C VAL A 305 44.41 -16.47 -8.55
N LEU A 306 44.60 -17.77 -8.29
CA LEU A 306 45.04 -18.28 -7.00
C LEU A 306 46.38 -18.99 -7.16
N TYR A 307 47.27 -18.84 -6.18
CA TYR A 307 48.56 -19.50 -6.18
C TYR A 307 48.49 -20.85 -5.48
N ALA A 308 48.96 -21.90 -6.17
CA ALA A 308 49.02 -23.25 -5.61
C ALA A 308 49.96 -23.33 -4.40
N GLY A 309 49.54 -24.08 -3.37
CA GLY A 309 50.35 -24.35 -2.17
C GLY A 309 50.52 -23.15 -1.22
N TYR A 310 50.01 -21.97 -1.59
CA TYR A 310 50.06 -20.73 -0.82
C TYR A 310 48.68 -20.33 -0.28
N ASP A 311 48.65 -19.56 0.81
CA ASP A 311 47.42 -19.08 1.43
C ASP A 311 46.89 -17.84 0.70
N ASN A 312 45.80 -17.99 -0.06
CA ASN A 312 45.19 -16.91 -0.83
C ASN A 312 43.98 -16.34 -0.07
N PRO A 313 44.06 -15.12 0.50
CA PRO A 313 42.92 -14.51 1.17
C PRO A 313 41.85 -14.07 0.16
N ILE A 314 40.58 -14.37 0.45
CA ILE A 314 39.41 -14.08 -0.38
C ILE A 314 38.33 -13.48 0.52
N SER A 315 37.72 -12.38 0.09
CA SER A 315 36.51 -11.84 0.71
C SER A 315 35.29 -12.29 -0.10
N ILE A 316 34.29 -12.85 0.58
CA ILE A 316 33.04 -13.31 -0.05
C ILE A 316 31.89 -12.63 0.69
N SER A 317 31.13 -11.82 -0.04
CA SER A 317 29.91 -11.18 0.44
C SER A 317 28.78 -11.42 -0.55
N VAL A 318 27.57 -11.62 -0.03
CA VAL A 318 26.35 -11.76 -0.82
C VAL A 318 25.44 -10.59 -0.46
N PRO A 319 25.08 -9.73 -1.41
CA PRO A 319 24.16 -8.62 -1.16
C PRO A 319 22.87 -9.10 -0.49
N GLY A 320 22.48 -8.46 0.61
CA GLY A 320 21.26 -8.80 1.34
C GLY A 320 21.31 -10.03 2.24
N VAL A 321 22.47 -10.71 2.38
CA VAL A 321 22.63 -11.86 3.30
C VAL A 321 23.71 -11.55 4.35
N PRO A 322 23.43 -11.69 5.65
CA PRO A 322 24.43 -11.53 6.71
C PRO A 322 25.63 -12.48 6.53
N SER A 323 26.85 -12.02 6.85
CA SER A 323 28.09 -12.78 6.65
C SER A 323 28.17 -14.11 7.42
N GLY A 324 27.35 -14.30 8.45
CA GLY A 324 27.20 -15.56 9.19
C GLY A 324 26.38 -16.62 8.45
N GLN A 325 25.53 -16.20 7.51
CA GLN A 325 24.66 -17.09 6.71
C GLN A 325 25.24 -17.42 5.33
N VAL A 326 26.40 -16.84 4.99
CA VAL A 326 27.15 -17.11 3.76
C VAL A 326 28.18 -18.20 4.01
N GLN A 327 28.10 -19.27 3.23
CA GLN A 327 29.04 -20.40 3.25
C GLN A 327 29.66 -20.58 1.87
N ALA A 328 30.95 -20.85 1.81
CA ALA A 328 31.65 -21.12 0.57
C ALA A 328 32.43 -22.43 0.65
N SER A 329 32.54 -23.13 -0.47
CA SER A 329 33.33 -24.36 -0.61
C SER A 329 34.02 -24.41 -1.96
N ILE A 330 35.15 -25.12 -2.04
CA ILE A 330 35.79 -25.43 -3.32
C ILE A 330 35.06 -26.64 -3.92
N ALA A 331 34.35 -26.43 -5.02
CA ALA A 331 33.59 -27.45 -5.72
C ALA A 331 34.47 -28.30 -6.66
N ASN A 332 35.55 -27.72 -7.18
CA ASN A 332 36.49 -28.37 -8.10
C ASN A 332 37.89 -27.73 -7.97
N GLY A 333 38.96 -28.50 -8.22
CA GLY A 333 40.33 -27.99 -8.28
C GLY A 333 41.31 -28.53 -7.24
N ASN A 334 40.87 -29.39 -6.32
CA ASN A 334 41.62 -29.94 -5.18
C ASN A 334 42.27 -28.85 -4.29
N GLY A 335 41.89 -28.80 -3.01
CA GLY A 335 42.40 -27.80 -2.08
C GLY A 335 41.47 -27.58 -0.90
N THR A 336 41.81 -26.61 -0.06
CA THR A 336 41.01 -26.25 1.12
C THR A 336 40.56 -24.80 1.05
N LEU A 337 39.33 -24.54 1.52
CA LEU A 337 38.83 -23.19 1.77
C LEU A 337 38.45 -23.11 3.25
N GLN A 338 39.17 -22.30 4.02
CA GLN A 338 38.95 -22.16 5.45
C GLN A 338 38.44 -20.76 5.76
N ARG A 339 37.44 -20.65 6.64
CA ARG A 339 36.91 -19.36 7.09
C ARG A 339 37.86 -18.77 8.12
N VAL A 340 38.38 -17.56 7.84
CA VAL A 340 39.33 -16.85 8.71
C VAL A 340 38.87 -15.40 8.81
N GLY A 341 38.75 -14.87 10.04
CA GLY A 341 38.38 -13.49 10.39
C GLY A 341 37.77 -12.62 9.27
N GLY A 342 36.44 -12.62 9.14
CA GLY A 342 35.72 -11.77 8.17
C GLY A 342 35.83 -12.18 6.69
N GLY A 343 36.62 -13.21 6.35
CA GLY A 343 36.80 -13.72 5.00
C GLY A 343 37.12 -15.22 4.95
N TYR A 344 37.82 -15.62 3.90
CA TYR A 344 38.22 -17.00 3.63
C TYR A 344 39.68 -17.05 3.16
N VAL A 345 40.35 -18.17 3.40
CA VAL A 345 41.69 -18.46 2.86
C VAL A 345 41.58 -19.71 1.99
N ALA A 346 41.93 -19.56 0.71
CA ALA A 346 41.95 -20.63 -0.27
C ALA A 346 43.37 -21.15 -0.48
N ARG A 347 43.53 -22.47 -0.43
CA ARG A 347 44.81 -23.15 -0.69
C ARG A 347 44.62 -24.25 -1.74
N PRO A 348 44.71 -23.91 -3.05
CA PRO A 348 44.59 -24.88 -4.12
C PRO A 348 45.87 -25.71 -4.28
N THR A 349 45.76 -26.93 -4.82
CA THR A 349 46.91 -27.82 -5.04
C THR A 349 47.17 -28.13 -6.52
N ALA A 350 46.15 -28.08 -7.38
CA ALA A 350 46.29 -28.48 -8.79
C ALA A 350 46.69 -27.31 -9.71
N ILE A 351 47.98 -27.20 -10.04
CA ILE A 351 48.51 -26.19 -10.96
C ILE A 351 47.94 -26.38 -12.37
N GLY A 352 47.54 -25.27 -13.03
CA GLY A 352 47.05 -25.28 -14.41
C GLY A 352 45.60 -25.70 -14.59
N LYS A 353 44.90 -26.07 -13.51
CA LYS A 353 43.46 -26.32 -13.49
C LYS A 353 42.72 -25.13 -12.90
N GLU A 354 41.42 -25.03 -13.20
CA GLU A 354 40.57 -24.04 -12.55
C GLU A 354 40.11 -24.55 -11.18
N ALA A 355 40.18 -23.67 -10.18
CA ALA A 355 39.56 -23.86 -8.87
C ALA A 355 38.21 -23.15 -8.86
N VAL A 356 37.14 -23.92 -8.67
CA VAL A 356 35.76 -23.37 -8.65
C VAL A 356 35.32 -23.21 -7.22
N ILE A 357 35.04 -21.98 -6.81
CA ILE A 357 34.47 -21.66 -5.50
C ILE A 357 32.97 -21.55 -5.65
N ARG A 358 32.23 -22.45 -5.00
CA ARG A 358 30.78 -22.40 -4.90
C ARG A 358 30.37 -21.63 -3.66
N VAL A 359 29.59 -20.58 -3.86
CA VAL A 359 29.02 -19.77 -2.78
C VAL A 359 27.58 -20.18 -2.56
N THR A 360 27.23 -20.41 -1.31
CA THR A 360 25.88 -20.75 -0.85
C THR A 360 25.47 -19.81 0.27
N ALA A 361 24.19 -19.48 0.33
CA ALA A 361 23.65 -18.71 1.44
C ALA A 361 22.36 -19.34 1.94
N THR A 362 22.14 -19.26 3.24
CA THR A 362 20.91 -19.74 3.88
C THR A 362 19.92 -18.60 3.93
N VAL A 363 18.87 -18.68 3.12
CA VAL A 363 17.79 -17.69 3.05
C VAL A 363 16.49 -18.39 3.45
N ASP A 364 15.78 -17.85 4.43
CA ASP A 364 14.51 -18.41 4.94
C ASP A 364 14.59 -19.91 5.33
N GLY A 365 15.72 -20.32 5.92
CA GLY A 365 15.97 -21.69 6.37
C GLY A 365 16.30 -22.69 5.26
N ARG A 366 16.42 -22.24 4.00
CA ARG A 366 16.86 -23.06 2.87
C ARG A 366 18.22 -22.61 2.35
N THR A 367 19.11 -23.56 2.09
CA THR A 367 20.40 -23.28 1.46
C THR A 367 20.20 -23.11 -0.05
N GLN A 368 20.59 -21.95 -0.58
CA GLN A 368 20.55 -21.65 -2.00
C GLN A 368 21.97 -21.41 -2.53
N VAL A 369 22.25 -21.93 -3.73
CA VAL A 369 23.50 -21.66 -4.46
C VAL A 369 23.43 -20.26 -5.05
N MET A 370 24.39 -19.41 -4.66
CA MET A 370 24.50 -18.02 -5.12
C MET A 370 25.33 -17.91 -6.40
N GLY A 371 26.21 -18.87 -6.65
CA GLY A 371 26.97 -18.97 -7.90
C GLY A 371 28.24 -19.80 -7.75
N ASP A 372 28.81 -20.14 -8.90
CA ASP A 372 30.10 -20.80 -9.04
C ASP A 372 31.09 -19.80 -9.65
N TYR A 373 32.20 -19.55 -8.95
CA TYR A 373 33.24 -18.59 -9.36
C TYR A 373 34.55 -19.32 -9.69
N SER A 374 34.97 -19.27 -10.95
CA SER A 374 36.20 -19.92 -11.42
C SER A 374 37.44 -19.03 -11.24
N TYR A 375 38.45 -19.59 -10.59
CA TYR A 375 39.78 -19.02 -10.44
C TYR A 375 40.81 -19.88 -11.16
N ARG A 376 41.76 -19.23 -11.83
CA ARG A 376 42.88 -19.90 -12.49
C ARG A 376 43.96 -20.21 -11.46
N VAL A 377 44.32 -21.48 -11.31
CA VAL A 377 45.40 -21.87 -10.38
C VAL A 377 46.75 -21.77 -11.08
N ARG A 378 47.60 -20.85 -10.63
CA ARG A 378 48.96 -20.67 -11.14
C ARG A 378 49.99 -21.04 -10.09
N GLN A 379 51.18 -21.37 -10.56
CA GLN A 379 52.34 -21.46 -9.68
C GLN A 379 52.75 -20.06 -9.22
N LEU A 380 53.35 -19.94 -8.02
CA LEU A 380 53.96 -18.67 -7.59
C LEU A 380 54.93 -18.16 -8.67
N PRO A 381 55.06 -16.85 -8.91
CA PRO A 381 56.10 -16.32 -9.78
C PRO A 381 57.49 -16.77 -9.33
N ASP A 382 58.46 -16.83 -10.26
CA ASP A 382 59.82 -17.19 -9.88
C ASP A 382 60.45 -16.06 -9.04
N PRO A 383 61.10 -16.38 -7.91
CA PRO A 383 61.74 -15.38 -7.08
C PRO A 383 63.01 -14.84 -7.75
N SER A 384 63.47 -13.68 -7.27
CA SER A 384 64.76 -13.12 -7.67
C SER A 384 65.79 -13.35 -6.56
N PRO A 385 67.01 -13.84 -6.87
CA PRO A 385 68.08 -13.97 -5.89
C PRO A 385 68.69 -12.60 -5.58
N PHE A 386 69.00 -12.36 -4.31
CA PHE A 386 69.71 -11.16 -3.85
C PHE A 386 70.59 -11.48 -2.66
N ILE A 387 71.58 -10.60 -2.44
CA ILE A 387 72.45 -10.65 -1.27
C ILE A 387 71.91 -9.65 -0.24
N GLU A 388 71.53 -10.11 0.95
CA GLU A 388 71.22 -9.20 2.05
C GLU A 388 72.49 -8.75 2.76
N TYR A 389 72.62 -7.44 2.95
CA TYR A 389 73.72 -6.86 3.68
C TYR A 389 73.29 -5.65 4.49
N LYS A 390 74.02 -5.36 5.57
CA LYS A 390 73.85 -4.14 6.35
C LYS A 390 74.69 -3.03 5.74
N ASP A 391 74.10 -1.87 5.52
CA ASP A 391 74.86 -0.68 5.14
C ASP A 391 75.64 -0.10 6.34
N ALA A 392 76.44 0.94 6.10
CA ALA A 392 77.23 1.60 7.14
C ALA A 392 76.38 2.17 8.29
N ASN A 393 75.07 2.35 8.08
CA ASN A 393 74.12 2.88 9.06
C ASN A 393 73.34 1.75 9.77
N GLY A 394 73.66 0.48 9.50
CA GLY A 394 73.04 -0.70 10.10
C GLY A 394 71.72 -1.14 9.45
N ASN A 395 71.28 -0.48 8.38
CA ASN A 395 70.04 -0.82 7.69
C ASN A 395 70.23 -2.02 6.75
N MET A 396 69.28 -2.94 6.75
CA MET A 396 69.27 -4.09 5.83
C MET A 396 68.95 -3.61 4.40
N LYS A 397 69.84 -3.93 3.45
CA LYS A 397 69.68 -3.69 2.01
C LYS A 397 69.78 -4.99 1.24
N ARG A 398 69.04 -5.05 0.12
CA ARG A 398 69.02 -6.17 -0.82
C ARG A 398 69.80 -5.80 -2.07
N TYR A 399 70.96 -6.42 -2.27
CA TYR A 399 71.77 -6.24 -3.47
C TYR A 399 71.24 -7.11 -4.61
N ARG A 400 70.77 -6.46 -5.69
CA ARG A 400 70.18 -7.11 -6.89
C ARG A 400 71.06 -7.03 -8.13
N GLY A 401 72.36 -6.72 -7.96
CA GLY A 401 73.34 -6.69 -9.04
C GLY A 401 73.56 -5.31 -9.68
N GLY A 402 74.51 -5.23 -10.60
CA GLY A 402 74.80 -4.05 -11.44
C GLY A 402 75.47 -2.85 -10.75
N SER A 403 75.50 -2.83 -9.41
CA SER A 403 76.19 -1.79 -8.61
C SER A 403 77.43 -2.36 -7.93
N GLY A 404 78.38 -1.50 -7.53
CA GLY A 404 79.57 -1.94 -6.80
C GLY A 404 79.25 -2.38 -5.37
N LEU A 405 79.58 -3.62 -5.02
CA LEU A 405 79.44 -4.15 -3.66
C LEU A 405 80.80 -4.12 -2.95
N PRO A 406 80.93 -3.46 -1.78
CA PRO A 406 82.20 -3.41 -1.06
C PRO A 406 82.70 -4.81 -0.71
N LYS A 407 83.99 -5.08 -0.95
CA LYS A 407 84.56 -6.40 -0.67
C LYS A 407 84.38 -6.86 0.78
N ALA A 408 84.46 -5.94 1.75
CA ALA A 408 84.25 -6.24 3.16
C ALA A 408 82.82 -6.73 3.45
N VAL A 409 81.83 -6.15 2.76
CA VAL A 409 80.42 -6.56 2.86
C VAL A 409 80.25 -7.97 2.30
N LEU A 410 80.79 -8.23 1.11
CA LEU A 410 80.73 -9.55 0.47
C LEU A 410 81.36 -10.66 1.35
N MET A 411 82.48 -10.36 2.02
CA MET A 411 83.14 -11.32 2.92
C MET A 411 82.34 -11.61 4.19
N ASN A 412 81.50 -10.67 4.63
CA ASN A 412 80.65 -10.79 5.82
C ASN A 412 79.25 -11.34 5.50
N THR A 413 78.92 -11.54 4.22
CA THR A 413 77.66 -12.17 3.85
C THR A 413 77.80 -13.69 3.91
N ASP A 414 76.87 -14.36 4.57
CA ASP A 414 76.85 -15.81 4.68
C ASP A 414 76.41 -16.51 3.40
N GLY A 415 75.52 -15.88 2.61
CA GLY A 415 74.88 -16.55 1.49
C GLY A 415 73.94 -15.68 0.68
N ILE A 416 73.03 -16.34 -0.02
CA ILE A 416 72.07 -15.71 -0.93
C ILE A 416 70.66 -16.07 -0.49
N ILE A 417 69.76 -15.10 -0.62
CA ILE A 417 68.33 -15.27 -0.34
C ILE A 417 67.58 -15.11 -1.66
N ALA A 418 66.47 -15.83 -1.82
CA ALA A 418 65.57 -15.66 -2.94
C ALA A 418 64.20 -15.25 -2.40
N ALA A 419 63.63 -14.18 -2.94
CA ALA A 419 62.25 -13.81 -2.64
C ALA A 419 61.56 -13.21 -3.87
N ILE A 420 60.24 -13.29 -3.89
CA ILE A 420 59.42 -12.44 -4.74
C ILE A 420 59.31 -11.12 -4.00
N ASP A 421 59.74 -10.03 -4.64
CA ASP A 421 59.77 -8.69 -4.06
C ASP A 421 59.30 -7.68 -5.10
N ASP A 422 57.97 -7.62 -5.24
CA ASP A 422 57.24 -6.73 -6.16
C ASP A 422 56.47 -5.64 -5.38
N GLY A 423 56.96 -5.28 -4.19
CA GLY A 423 56.37 -4.26 -3.30
C GLY A 423 55.06 -4.65 -2.59
N LEU A 424 54.27 -5.56 -3.17
CA LEU A 424 53.00 -6.08 -2.63
C LEU A 424 53.12 -7.48 -2.01
N LEU A 425 54.04 -8.30 -2.52
CA LEU A 425 54.31 -9.65 -2.07
C LEU A 425 55.77 -9.72 -1.64
N ASN A 426 56.03 -10.16 -0.40
CA ASN A 426 57.36 -10.47 0.12
C ASN A 426 57.38 -11.93 0.56
N ILE A 427 57.49 -12.83 -0.42
CA ILE A 427 57.43 -14.27 -0.20
C ILE A 427 58.85 -14.82 -0.27
N ASN A 428 59.33 -15.36 0.84
CA ASN A 428 60.66 -15.95 0.94
C ASN A 428 60.69 -17.36 0.36
N PHE A 429 61.76 -17.66 -0.38
CA PHE A 429 62.06 -18.98 -0.91
C PHE A 429 63.34 -19.51 -0.24
N GLN A 430 63.36 -20.80 0.04
CA GLN A 430 64.53 -21.46 0.60
C GLN A 430 65.53 -21.77 -0.51
N VAL A 431 66.72 -21.16 -0.49
CA VAL A 431 67.80 -21.47 -1.44
C VAL A 431 68.41 -22.83 -1.09
N LEU A 432 68.46 -23.72 -2.07
CA LEU A 432 69.02 -25.07 -1.96
C LEU A 432 70.49 -25.15 -2.42
N GLY A 433 70.90 -24.27 -3.33
CA GLY A 433 72.26 -24.24 -3.85
C GLY A 433 72.42 -23.24 -4.99
N PHE A 434 73.66 -22.82 -5.27
CA PHE A 434 74.00 -21.95 -6.38
C PHE A 434 75.46 -22.16 -6.80
N GLU A 435 75.83 -21.62 -7.96
CA GLU A 435 77.20 -21.62 -8.47
C GLU A 435 77.69 -20.18 -8.63
N THR A 436 78.94 -19.93 -8.24
CA THR A 436 79.62 -18.66 -8.53
C THR A 436 80.65 -18.89 -9.62
N THR A 437 80.54 -18.14 -10.71
CA THR A 437 81.47 -18.19 -11.83
C THR A 437 82.44 -17.01 -11.76
N PHE A 438 83.71 -17.32 -11.52
CA PHE A 438 84.81 -16.36 -11.54
C PHE A 438 85.53 -16.42 -12.90
N PHE A 439 86.32 -15.39 -13.21
CA PHE A 439 87.22 -15.40 -14.36
C PHE A 439 88.66 -15.27 -13.88
N ASP A 440 89.51 -16.18 -14.33
CA ASP A 440 90.95 -16.09 -14.09
C ASP A 440 91.59 -15.00 -14.98
N ASN A 441 92.91 -14.80 -14.83
CA ASN A 441 93.64 -13.82 -15.64
C ASN A 441 93.75 -14.22 -17.13
N MET A 442 93.45 -15.48 -17.48
CA MET A 442 93.44 -15.99 -18.85
C MET A 442 92.04 -15.93 -19.49
N GLY A 443 91.03 -15.50 -18.75
CA GLY A 443 89.64 -15.39 -19.20
C GLY A 443 88.84 -16.70 -19.10
N ASN A 444 89.37 -17.75 -18.46
CA ASN A 444 88.64 -18.98 -18.25
C ASN A 444 87.61 -18.82 -17.12
N ALA A 445 86.42 -19.38 -17.34
CA ALA A 445 85.38 -19.45 -16.32
C ALA A 445 85.71 -20.54 -15.30
N VAL A 446 85.80 -20.16 -14.02
CA VAL A 446 86.03 -21.05 -12.88
C VAL A 446 84.73 -21.11 -12.05
N PRO A 447 83.86 -22.10 -12.31
CA PRO A 447 82.64 -22.28 -11.51
C PRO A 447 82.95 -22.97 -10.18
N GLU A 448 82.45 -22.39 -9.09
CA GLU A 448 82.54 -22.95 -7.74
C GLU A 448 81.14 -23.13 -7.14
N VAL A 449 80.89 -24.30 -6.57
CA VAL A 449 79.59 -24.67 -6.00
C VAL A 449 79.46 -24.16 -4.57
N SER A 450 78.25 -23.72 -4.20
CA SER A 450 77.92 -23.24 -2.86
C SER A 450 77.73 -24.39 -1.85
N SER A 451 77.71 -24.03 -0.56
CA SER A 451 77.31 -24.92 0.53
C SER A 451 75.86 -24.65 0.89
N GLY A 452 74.94 -25.19 0.09
CA GLY A 452 73.51 -24.90 0.24
C GLY A 452 73.19 -23.43 -0.06
N ALA A 453 72.46 -22.77 0.85
CA ALA A 453 72.19 -21.33 0.77
C ALA A 453 73.41 -20.44 1.05
N SER A 454 74.51 -21.00 1.56
CA SER A 454 75.69 -20.26 2.02
C SER A 454 76.88 -20.39 1.07
N PHE A 455 77.75 -19.38 1.07
CA PHE A 455 79.01 -19.43 0.31
C PHE A 455 79.96 -20.48 0.89
N SER A 456 80.55 -21.29 0.01
CA SER A 456 81.54 -22.30 0.41
C SER A 456 82.90 -21.66 0.74
N SER A 457 83.76 -22.39 1.46
CA SER A 457 85.11 -21.90 1.81
C SER A 457 85.94 -21.54 0.59
N ARG A 458 85.79 -22.29 -0.52
CA ARG A 458 86.46 -22.01 -1.80
C ARG A 458 85.96 -20.72 -2.44
N GLN A 459 84.65 -20.48 -2.43
CA GLN A 459 84.06 -19.23 -2.92
C GLN A 459 84.57 -18.03 -2.11
N LYS A 460 84.59 -18.14 -0.77
CA LYS A 460 85.15 -17.10 0.11
C LYS A 460 86.63 -16.84 -0.15
N GLU A 461 87.41 -17.87 -0.47
CA GLU A 461 88.82 -17.70 -0.84
C GLU A 461 88.96 -16.97 -2.19
N MET A 462 88.14 -17.30 -3.18
CA MET A 462 88.10 -16.57 -4.45
C MET A 462 87.70 -15.11 -4.27
N PHE A 463 86.72 -14.81 -3.40
CA PHE A 463 86.38 -13.43 -3.03
C PHE A 463 87.58 -12.65 -2.50
N ARG A 464 88.44 -13.28 -1.66
CA ARG A 464 89.67 -12.64 -1.16
C ARG A 464 90.67 -12.31 -2.26
N ARG A 465 90.71 -13.06 -3.36
CA ARG A 465 91.62 -12.84 -4.48
C ARG A 465 91.11 -11.79 -5.48
N LEU A 466 89.80 -11.51 -5.49
CA LEU A 466 89.22 -10.50 -6.39
C LEU A 466 89.69 -9.08 -6.04
N SER A 467 90.14 -8.34 -7.05
CA SER A 467 90.45 -6.91 -6.95
C SER A 467 89.23 -6.05 -7.29
N ARG A 468 89.30 -4.76 -6.91
CA ARG A 468 88.28 -3.77 -7.22
C ARG A 468 88.00 -3.71 -8.74
N GLY A 469 86.73 -3.66 -9.11
CA GLY A 469 86.24 -3.63 -10.49
C GLY A 469 86.09 -5.01 -11.14
N LYS A 470 86.61 -6.09 -10.53
CA LYS A 470 86.39 -7.45 -11.03
C LYS A 470 84.95 -7.89 -10.76
N ARG A 471 84.44 -8.75 -11.65
CA ARG A 471 83.07 -9.23 -11.66
C ARG A 471 83.04 -10.74 -11.51
N PHE A 472 82.02 -11.23 -10.83
CA PHE A 472 81.66 -12.64 -10.84
C PHE A 472 80.14 -12.76 -10.93
N TYR A 473 79.68 -13.91 -11.39
CA TYR A 473 78.26 -14.17 -11.58
C TYR A 473 77.82 -15.26 -10.63
N ILE A 474 76.71 -15.03 -9.93
CA ILE A 474 75.98 -16.10 -9.27
C ILE A 474 74.94 -16.60 -10.26
N SER A 475 74.98 -17.89 -10.56
CA SER A 475 74.12 -18.55 -11.53
C SER A 475 73.62 -19.89 -10.99
N ARG A 476 72.67 -20.50 -11.71
CA ARG A 476 72.08 -21.81 -11.38
C ARG A 476 71.56 -21.87 -9.94
N VAL A 477 70.94 -20.79 -9.47
CA VAL A 477 70.35 -20.74 -8.14
C VAL A 477 69.14 -21.68 -8.12
N ARG A 478 69.16 -22.68 -7.24
CA ARG A 478 68.03 -23.56 -6.97
C ARG A 478 67.33 -23.10 -5.71
N ALA A 479 66.02 -22.91 -5.77
CA ALA A 479 65.22 -22.48 -4.64
C ALA A 479 63.92 -23.28 -4.53
N LYS A 480 63.41 -23.42 -3.31
CA LYS A 480 62.15 -24.09 -2.99
C LYS A 480 61.17 -23.09 -2.38
N GLY A 481 59.99 -22.98 -2.98
CA GLY A 481 58.95 -22.07 -2.50
C GLY A 481 58.11 -22.66 -1.37
N PRO A 482 57.24 -21.84 -0.74
CA PRO A 482 56.23 -22.32 0.21
C PRO A 482 55.23 -23.30 -0.43
N ASP A 483 55.14 -23.30 -1.76
CA ASP A 483 54.40 -24.26 -2.58
C ASP A 483 55.04 -25.67 -2.59
N GLY A 484 56.26 -25.81 -2.04
CA GLY A 484 56.99 -27.07 -1.95
C GLY A 484 57.68 -27.48 -3.25
N VAL A 485 57.60 -26.66 -4.30
CA VAL A 485 58.17 -26.94 -5.63
C VAL A 485 59.60 -26.41 -5.70
N GLU A 486 60.54 -27.26 -6.13
CA GLU A 486 61.92 -26.87 -6.40
C GLU A 486 62.05 -26.28 -7.80
N ARG A 487 62.77 -25.17 -7.92
CA ARG A 487 62.94 -24.44 -9.18
C ARG A 487 64.36 -23.96 -9.36
N SER A 488 64.84 -24.01 -10.60
CA SER A 488 66.08 -23.34 -11.00
C SER A 488 65.73 -21.94 -11.49
N LEU A 489 66.29 -20.92 -10.85
CA LEU A 489 66.04 -19.53 -11.20
C LEU A 489 66.79 -19.17 -12.49
N PRO A 490 66.12 -18.54 -13.47
CA PRO A 490 66.75 -18.15 -14.73
C PRO A 490 67.63 -16.90 -14.58
N THR A 491 67.48 -16.18 -13.47
CA THR A 491 68.17 -14.92 -13.20
C THR A 491 69.59 -15.17 -12.69
N THR A 492 70.57 -14.54 -13.35
CA THR A 492 71.96 -14.50 -12.90
C THR A 492 72.24 -13.18 -12.20
N LEU A 493 72.81 -13.23 -11.00
CA LEU A 493 73.18 -12.04 -10.25
C LEU A 493 74.64 -11.67 -10.58
N GLU A 494 74.84 -10.54 -11.25
CA GLU A 494 76.18 -9.97 -11.46
C GLU A 494 76.62 -9.22 -10.21
N VAL A 495 77.80 -9.54 -9.69
CA VAL A 495 78.41 -8.85 -8.55
C VAL A 495 79.70 -8.17 -9.00
N ILE A 496 79.78 -6.86 -8.81
CA ILE A 496 80.97 -6.06 -9.09
C ILE A 496 81.64 -5.73 -7.76
N VAL A 497 82.89 -6.17 -7.56
CA VAL A 497 83.63 -5.89 -6.32
C VAL A 497 84.06 -4.43 -6.32
N ASN A 498 83.71 -3.67 -5.28
CA ASN A 498 84.15 -2.28 -5.09
C ASN A 498 85.14 -2.13 -3.92
#